data_AF-A0A7X5UD25-F1
#
_entry.id   AF-A0A7X5UD25-F1
#
_cell.length_a   1.000
_cell.length_b   1.000
_cell.length_c   1.000
_cell.angle_alpha   90.00
_cell.angle_beta   90.00
_cell.angle_gamma   90.00
#
_symmetry.space_group_name_H-M   'P 1'
#
loop_
_entity.id
_entity.type
_entity.pdbx_description
1 polymer ?
#
loop_
_entity_poly.entity_id
_entity_poly.type
_entity_poly.pdbx_seq_one_letter_code
_entity_poly.pdbx_strand_id
1 'polypeptide(L)'
;MKMHLMKWVRSLIALSLLVAVGASSHPVLKRKIEEDPRGTIIARVLASFTQHAGPAGLWYAAALEGRHVNTAEFSGFSRQFETATFASFTYQYQLDGVNYRRVYHARSGRNDPALGLGDITPVRRYRSFFDSRGPDVIAWDRPAATGSRVTPRPVAGKKHAEAAKRDAELKIARAIERDILNGRVPAGGYLAGFVSQEPCPSCEAALQALSDSQNIRVHVAYLDHGSPAYTIFHRQRLQHLNTIHVSVNGGQINVLNREGAVMDQVPKPVACLEPEAQDDPDDT
;
A
#
# COMPACT_ATOMS: atom_id res chain seq x y z
N MET A 1 -26.48 -34.17 -75.53
CA MET A 1 -27.24 -33.32 -74.58
C MET A 1 -26.77 -33.66 -73.15
N LYS A 2 -26.43 -32.63 -72.36
CA LYS A 2 -25.89 -32.65 -70.97
C LYS A 2 -24.42 -33.14 -70.88
N MET A 3 -23.35 -32.34 -70.81
CA MET A 3 -23.02 -31.05 -70.16
C MET A 3 -22.94 -31.10 -68.62
N HIS A 4 -21.78 -30.62 -68.12
CA HIS A 4 -21.44 -30.16 -66.75
C HIS A 4 -21.03 -31.22 -65.71
N LEU A 5 -20.07 -31.00 -64.78
CA LEU A 5 -19.34 -29.80 -64.36
C LEU A 5 -18.06 -30.22 -63.60
N MET A 6 -16.94 -29.58 -63.95
CA MET A 6 -15.70 -29.52 -63.17
C MET A 6 -15.97 -28.88 -61.79
N LYS A 7 -15.60 -29.56 -60.69
CA LYS A 7 -15.51 -28.94 -59.36
C LYS A 7 -14.04 -28.72 -59.01
N TRP A 8 -13.60 -27.48 -59.21
CA TRP A 8 -12.39 -26.93 -58.61
C TRP A 8 -12.64 -26.67 -57.12
N VAL A 9 -11.96 -27.39 -56.24
CA VAL A 9 -11.90 -27.07 -54.80
C VAL A 9 -10.76 -26.07 -54.62
N ARG A 10 -11.12 -24.79 -54.40
CA ARG A 10 -10.18 -23.75 -54.00
C ARG A 10 -9.91 -23.87 -52.50
N SER A 11 -8.73 -24.34 -52.13
CA SER A 11 -8.21 -24.22 -50.76
C SER A 11 -7.91 -22.76 -50.44
N LEU A 12 -8.72 -22.16 -49.57
CA LEU A 12 -8.41 -20.90 -48.90
C LEU A 12 -7.55 -21.20 -47.67
N ILE A 13 -6.25 -20.91 -47.76
CA ILE A 13 -5.34 -20.90 -46.61
C ILE A 13 -5.59 -19.57 -45.88
N ALA A 14 -6.32 -19.63 -44.77
CA ALA A 14 -6.43 -18.53 -43.83
C ALA A 14 -5.12 -18.44 -43.03
N LEU A 15 -4.24 -17.53 -43.44
CA LEU A 15 -3.02 -17.21 -42.72
C LEU A 15 -3.38 -16.35 -41.50
N SER A 16 -3.69 -17.00 -40.38
CA SER A 16 -3.91 -16.34 -39.09
C SER A 16 -2.59 -15.74 -38.61
N LEU A 17 -2.45 -14.42 -38.77
CA LEU A 17 -1.35 -13.63 -38.21
C LEU A 17 -1.51 -13.59 -36.68
N LEU A 18 -0.85 -14.50 -35.97
CA LEU A 18 -0.65 -14.39 -34.53
C LEU A 18 0.33 -13.23 -34.28
N VAL A 19 -0.19 -12.05 -33.99
CA VAL A 19 0.61 -10.98 -33.37
C VAL A 19 0.96 -11.47 -31.97
N ALA A 20 2.18 -11.95 -31.81
CA ALA A 20 2.76 -12.18 -30.49
C ALA A 20 2.82 -10.83 -29.78
N VAL A 21 1.87 -10.57 -28.88
CA VAL A 21 1.97 -9.47 -27.92
C VAL A 21 3.16 -9.81 -27.03
N GLY A 22 4.32 -9.26 -27.37
CA GLY A 22 5.53 -9.44 -26.59
C GLY A 22 5.27 -8.97 -25.17
N ALA A 23 5.51 -9.85 -24.19
CA ALA A 23 5.48 -9.47 -22.79
C ALA A 23 6.59 -8.43 -22.55
N SER A 24 6.21 -7.16 -22.49
CA SER A 24 7.14 -6.10 -22.11
C SER A 24 7.37 -6.18 -20.60
N SER A 25 8.51 -6.73 -20.19
CA SER A 25 8.95 -6.63 -18.81
C SER A 25 9.27 -5.16 -18.51
N HIS A 26 8.56 -4.58 -17.54
CA HIS A 26 8.80 -3.22 -17.10
C HIS A 26 9.72 -3.26 -15.89
N PRO A 27 10.96 -2.73 -15.99
CA PRO A 27 11.84 -2.68 -14.83
C PRO A 27 11.21 -1.78 -13.76
N VAL A 28 11.32 -2.19 -12.49
CA VAL A 28 10.97 -1.34 -11.36
C VAL A 28 11.92 -0.15 -11.34
N LEU A 29 11.40 1.06 -11.55
CA LEU A 29 12.19 2.28 -11.51
C LEU A 29 12.25 2.82 -10.08
N LYS A 30 13.44 2.98 -9.53
CA LYS A 30 13.65 3.56 -8.20
C LYS A 30 14.23 4.97 -8.32
N ARG A 31 13.74 5.90 -7.49
CA ARG A 31 14.25 7.26 -7.38
C ARG A 31 14.55 7.59 -5.92
N LYS A 32 15.81 7.91 -5.65
CA LYS A 32 16.24 8.44 -4.35
C LYS A 32 15.79 9.89 -4.20
N ILE A 33 15.31 10.25 -3.01
CA ILE A 33 14.87 11.60 -2.65
C ILE A 33 15.72 12.10 -1.49
N GLU A 34 16.58 13.08 -1.77
CA GLU A 34 17.39 13.76 -0.76
C GLU A 34 16.67 15.02 -0.24
N GLU A 35 16.04 15.76 -1.15
CA GLU A 35 15.24 16.94 -0.86
C GLU A 35 13.82 16.80 -1.43
N ASP A 36 12.84 17.36 -0.72
CA ASP A 36 11.45 17.43 -1.17
C ASP A 36 10.90 18.84 -0.92
N PRO A 37 11.34 19.83 -1.72
CA PRO A 37 11.01 21.23 -1.48
C PRO A 37 9.50 21.53 -1.55
N ARG A 38 8.74 20.68 -2.27
CA ARG A 38 7.27 20.79 -2.35
C ARG A 38 6.55 19.99 -1.26
N GLY A 39 7.27 19.21 -0.45
CA GLY A 39 6.71 18.37 0.62
C GLY A 39 5.80 17.23 0.13
N THR A 40 5.75 16.96 -1.18
CA THR A 40 4.79 16.02 -1.76
C THR A 40 5.11 14.56 -1.46
N ILE A 41 6.39 14.20 -1.42
CA ILE A 41 6.83 12.83 -1.11
C ILE A 41 6.70 12.59 0.39
N ILE A 42 7.15 13.55 1.20
CA ILE A 42 7.04 13.51 2.65
C ILE A 42 5.57 13.38 3.06
N ALA A 43 4.66 14.16 2.47
CA ALA A 43 3.24 14.06 2.76
C ALA A 43 2.66 12.66 2.48
N ARG A 44 3.11 11.99 1.40
CA ARG A 44 2.65 10.62 1.06
C ARG A 44 3.18 9.58 2.05
N VAL A 45 4.46 9.67 2.42
CA VAL A 45 5.05 8.77 3.42
C VAL A 45 4.43 9.02 4.80
N LEU A 46 4.23 10.28 5.17
CA LEU A 46 3.58 10.67 6.42
C LEU A 46 2.12 10.20 6.47
N ALA A 47 1.38 10.25 5.36
CA ALA A 47 0.03 9.70 5.31
C ALA A 47 0.00 8.20 5.62
N SER A 48 0.94 7.41 5.09
CA SER A 48 1.05 5.99 5.46
C SER A 48 1.39 5.81 6.95
N PHE A 49 2.29 6.63 7.48
CA PHE A 49 2.60 6.64 8.91
C PHE A 49 1.37 6.94 9.77
N THR A 50 0.60 8.00 9.47
CA THR A 50 -0.57 8.39 10.26
C THR A 50 -1.71 7.38 10.17
N GLN A 51 -1.91 6.76 8.99
CA GLN A 51 -2.86 5.66 8.80
C GLN A 51 -2.57 4.46 9.73
N HIS A 52 -1.32 4.29 10.16
CA HIS A 52 -0.96 3.25 11.13
C HIS A 52 -0.87 3.78 12.58
N ALA A 53 -0.27 4.94 12.79
CA ALA A 53 0.00 5.50 14.11
C ALA A 53 -1.27 5.98 14.82
N GLY A 54 -2.23 6.57 14.11
CA GLY A 54 -3.51 7.00 14.68
C GLY A 54 -4.29 5.84 15.30
N PRO A 55 -4.65 4.80 14.52
CA PRO A 55 -5.25 3.58 15.06
C PRO A 55 -4.41 2.91 16.15
N ALA A 56 -3.07 3.02 16.09
CA ALA A 56 -2.21 2.42 17.09
C ALA A 56 -2.28 3.16 18.43
N GLY A 57 -2.38 4.50 18.40
CA GLY A 57 -2.60 5.29 19.60
C GLY A 57 -3.94 4.98 20.27
N LEU A 58 -5.02 4.85 19.48
CA LEU A 58 -6.33 4.45 19.99
C LEU A 58 -6.30 3.03 20.57
N TRP A 59 -5.65 2.10 19.89
CA TRP A 59 -5.49 0.72 20.34
C TRP A 59 -4.65 0.64 21.62
N TYR A 60 -3.56 1.39 21.70
CA TYR A 60 -2.69 1.48 22.87
C TYR A 60 -3.43 2.06 24.07
N ALA A 61 -4.14 3.18 23.89
CA ALA A 61 -4.97 3.79 24.94
C ALA A 61 -6.07 2.82 25.44
N ALA A 62 -6.72 2.10 24.52
CA ALA A 62 -7.73 1.11 24.89
C ALA A 62 -7.13 -0.06 25.68
N ALA A 63 -5.90 -0.49 25.37
CA ALA A 63 -5.21 -1.54 26.11
C ALA A 63 -4.74 -1.10 27.50
N LEU A 64 -4.54 0.21 27.71
CA LEU A 64 -4.14 0.76 29.00
C LEU A 64 -5.31 0.91 29.99
N GLU A 65 -6.56 0.95 29.52
CA GLU A 65 -7.75 1.11 30.37
C GLU A 65 -7.65 2.31 31.35
N GLY A 66 -7.05 3.41 30.88
CA GLY A 66 -6.84 4.62 31.68
C GLY A 66 -5.56 4.63 32.53
N ARG A 67 -4.75 3.57 32.49
CA ARG A 67 -3.41 3.56 33.10
C ARG A 67 -2.50 4.60 32.43
N HIS A 68 -1.91 5.45 33.25
CA HIS A 68 -0.82 6.33 32.83
C HIS A 68 0.47 5.53 32.59
N VAL A 69 1.25 5.96 31.60
CA VAL A 69 2.55 5.37 31.26
C VAL A 69 3.64 6.42 31.23
N ASN A 70 4.77 6.11 31.85
CA ASN A 70 5.95 6.97 31.78
C ASN A 70 6.66 6.84 30.42
N THR A 71 7.65 7.70 30.17
CA THR A 71 8.38 7.73 28.90
C THR A 71 9.09 6.41 28.59
N ALA A 72 9.65 5.73 29.59
CA ALA A 72 10.37 4.47 29.39
C ALA A 72 9.40 3.34 28.98
N GLU A 73 8.25 3.26 29.63
CA GLU A 73 7.16 2.33 29.28
C GLU A 73 6.63 2.60 27.87
N PHE A 74 6.38 3.88 27.53
CA PHE A 74 5.91 4.26 26.20
C PHE A 74 6.94 3.96 25.10
N SER A 75 8.24 4.05 25.41
CA SER A 75 9.32 3.83 24.43
C SER A 75 9.28 2.43 23.80
N GLY A 76 8.82 1.42 24.55
CA GLY A 76 8.65 0.06 24.01
C GLY A 76 7.59 0.00 22.90
N PHE A 77 6.52 0.78 23.04
CA PHE A 77 5.48 0.94 22.03
C PHE A 77 5.91 1.88 20.89
N SER A 78 6.59 2.99 21.18
CA SER A 78 6.92 4.01 20.17
C SER A 78 8.04 3.56 19.24
N ARG A 79 9.06 2.87 19.77
CA ARG A 79 10.27 2.47 19.03
C ARG A 79 9.95 1.71 17.73
N GLN A 80 8.98 0.81 17.76
CA GLN A 80 8.55 0.06 16.57
C GLN A 80 7.93 0.94 15.46
N PHE A 81 7.37 2.09 15.79
CA PHE A 81 6.89 3.07 14.80
C PHE A 81 8.02 4.01 14.38
N GLU A 82 8.96 4.32 15.28
CA GLU A 82 10.16 5.12 14.98
C GLU A 82 11.12 4.40 14.03
N THR A 83 11.20 3.08 14.09
CA THR A 83 12.14 2.32 13.25
C THR A 83 11.48 1.62 12.07
N ALA A 84 10.15 1.58 12.00
CA ALA A 84 9.47 0.95 10.88
C ALA A 84 9.61 1.74 9.58
N THR A 85 9.63 0.98 8.49
CA THR A 85 9.46 1.50 7.14
C THR A 85 7.98 1.67 6.86
N PHE A 86 7.60 2.83 6.33
CA PHE A 86 6.25 3.13 5.88
C PHE A 86 6.23 3.30 4.38
N ALA A 87 5.20 2.76 3.75
CA ALA A 87 5.04 2.76 2.31
C ALA A 87 3.61 3.17 1.93
N SER A 88 3.49 4.12 1.01
CA SER A 88 2.24 4.50 0.35
C SER A 88 2.35 4.27 -1.14
N PHE A 89 1.49 3.43 -1.70
CA PHE A 89 1.51 3.09 -3.12
C PHE A 89 0.17 3.44 -3.74
N THR A 90 0.18 4.27 -4.78
CA THR A 90 -1.00 4.59 -5.58
C THR A 90 -1.00 3.73 -6.83
N TYR A 91 -1.95 2.80 -6.91
CA TYR A 91 -2.22 2.03 -8.12
C TYR A 91 -3.25 2.76 -8.97
N GLN A 92 -2.89 3.06 -10.21
CA GLN A 92 -3.74 3.69 -11.21
C GLN A 92 -4.06 2.66 -12.30
N TYR A 93 -5.34 2.54 -12.63
CA TYR A 93 -5.82 1.54 -13.58
C TYR A 93 -7.06 2.06 -14.33
N GLN A 94 -7.39 1.40 -15.44
CA GLN A 94 -8.59 1.68 -16.21
C GLN A 94 -9.62 0.57 -16.04
N LEU A 95 -10.87 0.95 -15.85
CA LEU A 95 -12.03 0.06 -15.89
C LEU A 95 -13.10 0.76 -16.73
N ASP A 96 -13.57 0.09 -17.78
CA ASP A 96 -14.57 0.61 -18.72
C ASP A 96 -14.23 2.01 -19.29
N GLY A 97 -12.94 2.22 -19.58
CA GLY A 97 -12.42 3.49 -20.12
C GLY A 97 -12.24 4.60 -19.07
N VAL A 98 -12.63 4.38 -17.82
CA VAL A 98 -12.51 5.35 -16.73
C VAL A 98 -11.23 5.09 -15.93
N ASN A 99 -10.47 6.15 -15.65
CA ASN A 99 -9.26 6.06 -14.82
C ASN A 99 -9.63 6.06 -13.34
N TYR A 100 -9.23 5.01 -12.64
CA TYR A 100 -9.37 4.87 -11.19
C TYR A 100 -8.01 4.90 -10.49
N ARG A 101 -8.06 5.19 -9.19
CA ARG A 101 -6.90 5.06 -8.31
C ARG A 101 -7.30 4.34 -7.04
N ARG A 102 -6.35 3.58 -6.50
CA ARG A 102 -6.44 2.96 -5.18
C ARG A 102 -5.14 3.14 -4.45
N VAL A 103 -5.20 3.57 -3.19
CA VAL A 103 -4.00 3.82 -2.37
C VAL A 103 -3.84 2.68 -1.38
N TYR A 104 -2.63 2.14 -1.29
CA TYR A 104 -2.25 1.09 -0.37
C TYR A 104 -1.23 1.64 0.61
N HIS A 105 -1.45 1.42 1.90
CA HIS A 105 -0.52 1.79 2.98
C HIS A 105 -0.02 0.54 3.68
N ALA A 106 1.27 0.52 4.00
CA ALA A 106 1.85 -0.52 4.83
C ALA A 106 2.91 0.02 5.77
N ARG A 107 3.06 -0.70 6.88
CA ARG A 107 4.15 -0.58 7.84
C ARG A 107 4.95 -1.89 7.88
N SER A 108 6.27 -1.81 7.94
CA SER A 108 7.10 -3.00 8.13
C SER A 108 6.96 -3.59 9.54
N GLY A 109 7.27 -4.87 9.69
CA GLY A 109 7.15 -5.60 10.96
C GLY A 109 5.81 -6.32 11.15
N ARG A 110 5.48 -6.70 12.39
CA ARG A 110 4.26 -7.47 12.70
C ARG A 110 2.99 -6.67 12.43
N ASN A 111 1.89 -7.35 12.12
CA ASN A 111 0.57 -6.71 11.98
C ASN A 111 0.19 -6.02 13.29
N ASP A 112 0.14 -6.78 14.38
CA ASP A 112 -0.11 -6.24 15.71
C ASP A 112 1.20 -5.69 16.29
N PRO A 113 1.25 -4.39 16.67
CA PRO A 113 2.40 -3.82 17.36
C PRO A 113 2.59 -4.48 18.73
N ALA A 114 3.77 -4.41 19.31
CA ALA A 114 3.97 -4.71 20.72
C ALA A 114 3.52 -3.51 21.57
N LEU A 115 2.90 -3.76 22.73
CA LEU A 115 2.58 -2.70 23.69
C LEU A 115 3.84 -2.19 24.42
N GLY A 116 4.91 -2.98 24.47
CA GLY A 116 6.09 -2.64 25.29
C GLY A 116 5.83 -2.75 26.80
N LEU A 117 4.70 -3.38 27.20
CA LEU A 117 4.27 -3.57 28.58
C LEU A 117 4.13 -5.08 28.79
N GLY A 118 4.95 -5.66 29.67
CA GLY A 118 5.06 -7.12 29.83
C GLY A 118 3.79 -7.80 30.33
N ASP A 119 2.99 -7.10 31.13
CA ASP A 119 1.86 -7.69 31.86
C ASP A 119 0.49 -7.37 31.23
N ILE A 120 0.46 -6.62 30.12
CA ILE A 120 -0.78 -6.17 29.50
C ILE A 120 -1.01 -6.95 28.22
N THR A 121 -2.13 -7.68 28.19
CA THR A 121 -2.63 -8.31 26.96
C THR A 121 -3.78 -7.47 26.42
N PRO A 122 -3.69 -6.96 25.19
CA PRO A 122 -4.73 -6.14 24.60
C PRO A 122 -5.98 -6.98 24.32
N VAL A 123 -7.12 -6.57 24.87
CA VAL A 123 -8.42 -7.25 24.70
C VAL A 123 -8.89 -7.20 23.24
N ARG A 124 -8.61 -6.10 22.55
CA ARG A 124 -8.98 -5.89 21.14
C ARG A 124 -7.75 -5.99 20.25
N ARG A 125 -7.93 -6.59 19.06
CA ARG A 125 -6.89 -6.61 18.02
C ARG A 125 -6.68 -5.23 17.42
N TYR A 126 -5.43 -4.87 17.14
CA TYR A 126 -5.06 -3.60 16.50
C TYR A 126 -5.84 -3.35 15.21
N ARG A 127 -6.04 -4.39 14.40
CA ARG A 127 -6.82 -4.32 13.15
C ARG A 127 -8.25 -3.78 13.33
N SER A 128 -8.85 -3.90 14.52
CA SER A 128 -10.20 -3.41 14.79
C SER A 128 -10.30 -1.90 14.99
N PHE A 129 -9.18 -1.18 14.95
CA PHE A 129 -9.11 0.28 15.09
C PHE A 129 -8.97 0.99 13.74
N PHE A 130 -8.98 0.25 12.64
CA PHE A 130 -8.96 0.80 11.30
C PHE A 130 -10.38 0.93 10.76
N ASP A 131 -10.69 2.08 10.15
CA ASP A 131 -11.92 2.20 9.38
C ASP A 131 -11.78 1.40 8.09
N SER A 132 -12.63 0.39 7.93
CA SER A 132 -12.66 -0.45 6.74
C SER A 132 -13.49 0.13 5.60
N ARG A 133 -14.15 1.27 5.82
CA ARG A 133 -15.03 1.95 4.84
C ARG A 133 -14.31 3.00 4.00
N GLY A 134 -13.06 3.33 4.32
CA GLY A 134 -12.26 4.26 3.54
C GLY A 134 -11.83 3.68 2.18
N PRO A 135 -11.53 4.53 1.18
CA PRO A 135 -11.07 4.07 -0.14
C PRO A 135 -9.64 3.49 -0.12
N ASP A 136 -8.89 3.76 0.95
CA ASP A 136 -7.51 3.33 1.13
C ASP A 136 -7.44 1.91 1.71
N VAL A 137 -6.42 1.16 1.29
CA VAL A 137 -6.19 -0.21 1.73
C VAL A 137 -5.00 -0.27 2.69
N ILE A 138 -5.22 -0.87 3.86
CA ILE A 138 -4.12 -1.24 4.74
C ILE A 138 -3.63 -2.63 4.35
N ALA A 139 -2.39 -2.69 3.85
CA ALA A 139 -1.75 -3.93 3.45
C ALA A 139 -1.11 -4.62 4.66
N TRP A 140 -1.63 -5.80 4.96
CA TRP A 140 -1.23 -6.62 6.10
C TRP A 140 -0.24 -7.70 5.68
N ASP A 141 0.58 -8.15 6.62
CA ASP A 141 1.33 -9.40 6.46
C ASP A 141 0.32 -10.55 6.32
N ARG A 142 0.21 -11.06 5.09
CA ARG A 142 -0.63 -12.19 4.72
C ARG A 142 0.21 -13.16 3.89
N PRO A 143 -0.05 -14.47 3.98
CA PRO A 143 0.55 -15.45 3.08
C PRO A 143 0.31 -15.06 1.63
N ALA A 144 1.28 -15.35 0.75
CA ALA A 144 1.10 -15.15 -0.68
C ALA A 144 -0.13 -15.93 -1.19
N ALA A 145 -0.78 -15.45 -2.25
CA ALA A 145 -1.85 -16.22 -2.89
C ALA A 145 -1.28 -17.53 -3.47
N THR A 146 -2.10 -18.58 -3.59
CA THR A 146 -1.68 -19.82 -4.22
C THR A 146 -1.21 -19.54 -5.65
N GLY A 147 0.01 -19.99 -6.00
CA GLY A 147 0.62 -19.72 -7.30
C GLY A 147 1.22 -18.31 -7.48
N SER A 148 1.18 -17.48 -6.43
CA SER A 148 1.78 -16.14 -6.44
C SER A 148 3.26 -16.18 -6.78
N ARG A 149 3.68 -15.27 -7.67
CA ARG A 149 5.10 -15.02 -7.95
C ARG A 149 5.68 -13.93 -7.04
N VAL A 150 4.82 -13.19 -6.34
CA VAL A 150 5.19 -12.14 -5.37
C VAL A 150 5.60 -12.77 -4.03
N THR A 151 6.80 -13.34 -4.03
CA THR A 151 7.39 -14.02 -2.88
C THR A 151 8.64 -13.27 -2.38
N PRO A 152 8.89 -13.28 -1.05
CA PRO A 152 10.14 -12.78 -0.49
C PRO A 152 11.27 -13.63 -1.04
N ARG A 153 12.14 -13.04 -1.86
CA ARG A 153 13.33 -13.74 -2.33
C ARG A 153 14.40 -13.66 -1.26
N PRO A 154 14.95 -14.80 -0.78
CA PRO A 154 16.07 -14.78 0.13
C PRO A 154 17.28 -14.14 -0.56
N VAL A 155 17.91 -13.18 0.10
CA VAL A 155 19.18 -12.60 -0.35
C VAL A 155 20.30 -13.39 0.31
N ALA A 156 21.18 -13.97 -0.50
CA ALA A 156 22.30 -14.77 -0.02
C ALA A 156 23.13 -13.99 1.04
N GLY A 157 23.44 -14.64 2.16
CA GLY A 157 24.24 -14.05 3.23
C GLY A 157 23.50 -13.18 4.26
N LYS A 158 22.19 -12.90 4.11
CA LYS A 158 21.42 -12.15 5.12
C LYS A 158 20.69 -13.07 6.12
N LYS A 159 21.05 -12.97 7.41
CA LYS A 159 20.42 -13.68 8.54
C LYS A 159 18.94 -13.30 8.79
N HIS A 160 18.42 -12.26 8.14
CA HIS A 160 17.09 -11.68 8.41
C HIS A 160 15.99 -12.05 7.40
N ALA A 161 16.04 -13.26 6.81
CA ALA A 161 15.04 -13.72 5.84
C ALA A 161 13.59 -13.62 6.37
N GLU A 162 13.36 -13.83 7.67
CA GLU A 162 12.04 -13.72 8.31
C GLU A 162 11.57 -12.28 8.58
N ALA A 163 12.49 -11.31 8.64
CA ALA A 163 12.13 -9.89 8.77
C ALA A 163 11.69 -9.33 7.41
N ALA A 164 12.39 -9.73 6.34
CA ALA A 164 12.08 -9.35 4.95
C ALA A 164 10.66 -9.78 4.51
N LYS A 165 10.12 -10.87 5.08
CA LYS A 165 8.73 -11.29 4.83
C LYS A 165 7.68 -10.27 5.29
N ARG A 166 8.08 -9.34 6.15
CA ARG A 166 7.23 -8.34 6.80
C ARG A 166 7.56 -6.92 6.35
N ASP A 167 8.29 -6.76 5.26
CA ASP A 167 8.57 -5.46 4.68
C ASP A 167 7.29 -4.82 4.11
N ALA A 168 7.21 -3.49 4.16
CA ALA A 168 6.01 -2.75 3.82
C ALA A 168 5.63 -2.93 2.34
N GLU A 169 6.64 -2.88 1.47
CA GLU A 169 6.51 -2.99 0.01
C GLU A 169 6.05 -4.39 -0.40
N LEU A 170 6.56 -5.44 0.26
CA LEU A 170 6.12 -6.81 0.02
C LEU A 170 4.65 -7.01 0.40
N LYS A 171 4.20 -6.45 1.54
CA LYS A 171 2.79 -6.49 1.94
C LYS A 171 1.90 -5.82 0.90
N ILE A 172 2.31 -4.64 0.41
CA ILE A 172 1.58 -3.91 -0.63
C ILE A 172 1.54 -4.71 -1.93
N ALA A 173 2.68 -5.24 -2.39
CA ALA A 173 2.73 -6.01 -3.63
C ALA A 173 1.79 -7.22 -3.59
N ARG A 174 1.76 -7.94 -2.47
CA ARG A 174 0.83 -9.06 -2.24
C ARG A 174 -0.63 -8.63 -2.09
N ALA A 175 -0.88 -7.44 -1.54
CA ALA A 175 -2.23 -6.90 -1.43
C ALA A 175 -2.78 -6.56 -2.83
N ILE A 176 -1.99 -5.89 -3.66
CA ILE A 176 -2.33 -5.55 -5.04
C ILE A 176 -2.56 -6.82 -5.87
N GLU A 177 -1.62 -7.78 -5.84
CA GLU A 177 -1.78 -9.06 -6.56
C GLU A 177 -3.08 -9.75 -6.15
N ARG A 178 -3.40 -9.79 -4.86
CA ARG A 178 -4.64 -10.40 -4.38
C ARG A 178 -5.89 -9.66 -4.82
N ASP A 179 -5.87 -8.33 -4.83
CA ASP A 179 -7.00 -7.55 -5.31
C ASP A 179 -7.20 -7.74 -6.81
N ILE A 180 -6.14 -7.95 -7.59
CA ILE A 180 -6.21 -8.31 -9.00
C ILE A 180 -6.79 -9.72 -9.19
N LEU A 181 -6.24 -10.71 -8.49
CA LEU A 181 -6.69 -12.10 -8.59
C LEU A 181 -8.15 -12.29 -8.15
N ASN A 182 -8.64 -11.44 -7.24
CA ASN A 182 -10.03 -11.44 -6.80
C ASN A 182 -10.95 -10.55 -7.65
N GLY A 183 -10.46 -9.98 -8.76
CA GLY A 183 -11.25 -9.13 -9.65
C GLY A 183 -11.66 -7.77 -9.05
N ARG A 184 -11.04 -7.32 -7.95
CA ARG A 184 -11.36 -6.03 -7.32
C ARG A 184 -10.74 -4.85 -8.05
N VAL A 185 -9.61 -5.07 -8.71
CA VAL A 185 -8.95 -4.11 -9.59
C VAL A 185 -8.41 -4.87 -10.81
N PRO A 186 -8.40 -4.29 -12.01
CA PRO A 186 -7.82 -4.93 -13.18
C PRO A 186 -6.28 -4.90 -13.15
N ALA A 187 -5.66 -5.80 -13.90
CA ALA A 187 -4.22 -5.80 -14.20
C ALA A 187 -3.86 -4.69 -15.21
N GLY A 188 -2.57 -4.52 -15.54
CA GLY A 188 -2.14 -3.64 -16.64
C GLY A 188 -1.97 -2.15 -16.31
N GLY A 189 -1.88 -1.78 -15.03
CA GLY A 189 -1.86 -0.39 -14.58
C GLY A 189 -0.47 0.25 -14.37
N TYR A 190 -0.47 1.36 -13.62
CA TYR A 190 0.73 2.07 -13.16
C TYR A 190 0.73 2.18 -11.63
N LEU A 191 1.88 1.94 -11.03
CA LEU A 191 2.06 1.91 -9.58
C LEU A 191 3.13 2.93 -9.17
N ALA A 192 2.71 3.98 -8.48
CA ALA A 192 3.59 4.98 -7.88
C ALA A 192 3.74 4.74 -6.37
N GLY A 193 4.91 4.30 -5.94
CA GLY A 193 5.27 4.04 -4.55
C GLY A 193 6.08 5.17 -3.92
N PHE A 194 5.81 5.43 -2.64
CA PHE A 194 6.54 6.37 -1.78
C PHE A 194 6.93 5.65 -0.49
N VAL A 195 8.23 5.55 -0.20
CA VAL A 195 8.74 4.74 0.91
C VAL A 195 9.65 5.57 1.80
N SER A 196 9.58 5.38 3.12
CA SER A 196 10.41 6.13 4.08
C SER A 196 11.89 5.76 4.06
N GLN A 197 12.29 4.69 3.35
CA GLN A 197 13.65 4.16 3.24
C GLN A 197 13.80 3.42 1.90
N GLU A 198 15.04 3.13 1.50
CA GLU A 198 15.31 2.37 0.27
C GLU A 198 14.69 0.95 0.33
N PRO A 199 13.93 0.54 -0.72
CA PRO A 199 13.45 -0.83 -0.83
C PRO A 199 14.62 -1.82 -0.86
N CYS A 200 14.58 -2.82 0.01
CA CYS A 200 15.62 -3.85 0.03
C CYS A 200 15.57 -4.71 -1.25
N PRO A 201 16.64 -5.46 -1.58
CA PRO A 201 16.66 -6.29 -2.80
C PRO A 201 15.52 -7.30 -2.90
N SER A 202 15.02 -7.80 -1.76
CA SER A 202 13.88 -8.72 -1.76
C SER A 202 12.55 -8.02 -2.05
N CYS A 203 12.37 -6.77 -1.61
CA CYS A 203 11.22 -5.92 -1.95
C CYS A 203 11.22 -5.55 -3.43
N GLU A 204 12.39 -5.17 -3.94
CA GLU A 204 12.57 -4.86 -5.37
C GLU A 204 12.21 -6.07 -6.24
N ALA A 205 12.71 -7.25 -5.89
CA ALA A 205 12.37 -8.48 -6.61
C ALA A 205 10.88 -8.84 -6.52
N ALA A 206 10.22 -8.57 -5.38
CA ALA A 206 8.79 -8.79 -5.23
C ALA A 206 7.96 -7.81 -6.07
N LEU A 207 8.35 -6.53 -6.13
CA LEU A 207 7.75 -5.53 -7.00
C LEU A 207 7.99 -5.85 -8.49
N GLN A 208 9.16 -6.39 -8.83
CA GLN A 208 9.45 -6.86 -10.18
C GLN A 208 8.57 -8.06 -10.55
N ALA A 209 8.40 -9.02 -9.64
CA ALA A 209 7.51 -10.16 -9.87
C ALA A 209 6.05 -9.72 -10.05
N LEU A 210 5.60 -8.69 -9.33
CA LEU A 210 4.28 -8.07 -9.53
C LEU A 210 4.20 -7.41 -10.91
N SER A 211 5.19 -6.61 -11.29
CA SER A 211 5.31 -5.96 -12.60
C SER A 211 5.20 -6.99 -13.73
N ASP A 212 6.02 -8.04 -13.69
CA ASP A 212 6.09 -9.05 -14.73
C ASP A 212 4.82 -9.91 -14.82
N SER A 213 4.22 -10.27 -13.67
CA SER A 213 3.04 -11.15 -13.65
C SER A 213 1.73 -10.44 -13.95
N GLN A 214 1.63 -9.14 -13.63
CA GLN A 214 0.39 -8.36 -13.76
C GLN A 214 0.49 -7.24 -14.82
N ASN A 215 1.61 -7.18 -15.56
CA ASN A 215 1.89 -6.14 -16.54
C ASN A 215 1.75 -4.71 -15.97
N ILE A 216 2.29 -4.49 -14.76
CA ILE A 216 2.18 -3.21 -14.05
C ILE A 216 3.50 -2.43 -14.17
N ARG A 217 3.44 -1.17 -14.58
CA ARG A 217 4.61 -0.28 -14.53
C ARG A 217 4.81 0.22 -13.10
N VAL A 218 5.99 0.00 -12.52
CA VAL A 218 6.26 0.31 -11.11
C VAL A 218 7.35 1.36 -10.96
N HIS A 219 7.02 2.49 -10.33
CA HIS A 219 7.96 3.53 -9.96
C HIS A 219 7.94 3.72 -8.44
N VAL A 220 9.10 3.75 -7.79
CA VAL A 220 9.22 3.92 -6.35
C VAL A 220 10.14 5.10 -6.04
N ALA A 221 9.62 6.11 -5.36
CA ALA A 221 10.41 7.15 -4.72
C ALA A 221 10.67 6.79 -3.26
N TYR A 222 11.90 6.97 -2.77
CA TYR A 222 12.23 6.71 -1.37
C TYR A 222 13.09 7.81 -0.76
N LEU A 223 12.91 8.04 0.54
CA LEU A 223 13.71 9.01 1.30
C LEU A 223 15.09 8.43 1.59
N ASP A 224 16.14 9.19 1.26
CA ASP A 224 17.52 8.78 1.59
C ASP A 224 17.78 8.96 3.09
N HIS A 225 18.38 7.96 3.74
CA HIS A 225 18.53 8.00 5.19
C HIS A 225 19.48 9.13 5.61
N GLY A 226 19.04 9.99 6.53
CA GLY A 226 19.82 11.14 7.01
C GLY A 226 19.76 12.37 6.09
N SER A 227 19.11 12.28 4.94
CA SER A 227 18.85 13.43 4.07
C SER A 227 17.95 14.49 4.74
N PRO A 228 17.93 15.73 4.21
CA PRO A 228 16.98 16.75 4.64
C PRO A 228 15.52 16.28 4.61
N ALA A 229 15.09 15.61 3.52
CA ALA A 229 13.73 15.11 3.40
C ALA A 229 13.39 14.04 4.45
N TYR A 230 14.31 13.09 4.70
CA TYR A 230 14.15 12.08 5.75
C TYR A 230 14.09 12.72 7.14
N THR A 231 14.90 13.74 7.40
CA THR A 231 14.94 14.43 8.70
C THR A 231 13.62 15.14 9.00
N ILE A 232 13.00 15.77 8.00
CA ILE A 232 11.68 16.40 8.14
C ILE A 232 10.62 15.34 8.46
N PHE A 233 10.56 14.25 7.68
CA PHE A 233 9.65 13.13 7.95
C PHE A 233 9.85 12.57 9.36
N HIS A 234 11.11 12.31 9.75
CA HIS A 234 11.44 11.74 11.05
C HIS A 234 10.99 12.65 12.20
N ARG A 235 11.19 13.96 12.08
CA ARG A 235 10.75 14.96 13.07
C ARG A 235 9.22 14.92 13.24
N GLN A 236 8.48 14.95 12.13
CA GLN A 236 7.01 14.90 12.15
C GLN A 236 6.49 13.60 12.75
N ARG A 237 7.13 12.46 12.42
CA ARG A 237 6.85 11.16 13.03
C ARG A 237 7.03 11.20 14.56
N LEU A 238 8.15 11.74 15.06
CA LEU A 238 8.40 11.86 16.50
C LEU A 238 7.40 12.78 17.19
N GLN A 239 7.07 13.92 16.57
CA GLN A 239 6.05 14.83 17.07
C GLN A 239 4.70 14.13 17.24
N HIS A 240 4.28 13.36 16.25
CA HIS A 240 3.02 12.61 16.31
C HIS A 240 3.03 11.51 17.39
N LEU A 241 4.14 10.79 17.56
CA LEU A 241 4.28 9.81 18.63
C LEU A 241 4.22 10.47 20.01
N ASN A 242 4.83 11.65 20.16
CA ASN A 242 4.72 12.45 21.38
C ASN A 242 3.27 12.88 21.63
N THR A 243 2.52 13.24 20.58
CA THR A 243 1.08 13.53 20.67
C THR A 243 0.29 12.33 21.23
N ILE A 244 0.62 11.11 20.79
CA ILE A 244 0.01 9.89 21.35
C ILE A 244 0.38 9.74 22.84
N HIS A 245 1.65 9.93 23.21
CA HIS A 245 2.10 9.84 24.61
C HIS A 245 1.40 10.82 25.54
N VAL A 246 1.24 12.07 25.10
CA VAL A 246 0.51 13.10 25.84
C VAL A 246 -0.97 12.73 25.96
N SER A 247 -1.59 12.30 24.86
CA SER A 247 -3.01 11.94 24.84
C SER A 247 -3.35 10.75 25.73
N VAL A 248 -2.52 9.71 25.76
CA VAL A 248 -2.78 8.53 26.62
C VAL A 248 -2.61 8.83 28.11
N ASN A 249 -1.87 9.90 28.44
CA ASN A 249 -1.67 10.37 29.80
C ASN A 249 -2.64 11.50 30.20
N GLY A 250 -3.76 11.67 29.50
CA GLY A 250 -4.79 12.66 29.83
C GLY A 250 -4.39 14.11 29.57
N GLY A 251 -3.27 14.35 28.88
CA GLY A 251 -2.86 15.70 28.50
C GLY A 251 -3.70 16.24 27.34
N GLN A 252 -4.14 17.49 27.45
CA GLN A 252 -4.69 18.23 26.30
C GLN A 252 -3.55 18.66 25.38
N ILE A 253 -3.71 18.44 24.08
CA ILE A 253 -2.72 18.83 23.08
C ILE A 253 -3.02 20.28 22.67
N ASN A 254 -2.13 21.21 23.00
CA ASN A 254 -2.10 22.50 22.32
C ASN A 254 -1.57 22.28 20.90
N VAL A 255 -2.48 22.04 19.95
CA VAL A 255 -2.12 21.91 18.54
C VAL A 255 -1.84 23.30 17.97
N LEU A 256 -0.68 23.86 18.28
CA LEU A 256 -0.11 24.98 17.55
C LEU A 256 0.33 24.45 16.17
N ASN A 257 -0.60 24.41 15.21
CA ASN A 257 -0.42 24.32 13.73
C ASN A 257 -1.61 23.65 13.01
N ARG A 258 -2.85 23.88 13.46
CA ARG A 258 -4.03 23.46 12.66
C ARG A 258 -4.44 24.49 11.59
N GLU A 259 -3.86 25.69 11.60
CA GLU A 259 -4.04 26.69 10.55
C GLU A 259 -2.87 26.62 9.57
N GLY A 260 -3.09 26.04 8.39
CA GLY A 260 -2.08 26.05 7.31
C GLY A 260 -2.17 24.93 6.27
N ALA A 261 -2.94 23.87 6.50
CA ALA A 261 -3.19 22.84 5.50
C ALA A 261 -4.70 22.70 5.26
N VAL A 262 -5.25 23.70 4.57
CA VAL A 262 -6.50 23.52 3.81
C VAL A 262 -6.20 22.48 2.74
N MET A 263 -6.47 21.21 3.05
CA MET A 263 -6.59 20.13 2.07
C MET A 263 -7.92 20.29 1.33
N ASP A 264 -8.13 21.44 0.68
CA ASP A 264 -9.14 21.52 -0.37
C ASP A 264 -8.58 20.83 -1.60
N GLN A 265 -9.39 19.92 -2.15
CA GLN A 265 -9.09 18.96 -3.20
C GLN A 265 -8.44 17.65 -2.72
N VAL A 266 -9.06 17.02 -1.72
CA VAL A 266 -9.27 15.57 -1.82
C VAL A 266 -10.39 15.38 -2.85
N PRO A 267 -10.12 14.84 -4.05
CA PRO A 267 -11.18 14.46 -4.96
C PRO A 267 -12.11 13.47 -4.25
N LYS A 268 -13.41 13.71 -4.35
CA LYS A 268 -14.47 12.92 -3.72
C LYS A 268 -14.11 11.43 -3.72
N PRO A 269 -14.17 10.74 -2.57
CA PRO A 269 -14.03 9.29 -2.57
C PRO A 269 -15.07 8.72 -3.52
N VAL A 270 -14.62 7.95 -4.51
CA VAL A 270 -15.48 7.09 -5.29
C VAL A 270 -15.97 6.04 -4.30
N ALA A 271 -17.22 6.20 -3.85
CA ALA A 271 -17.95 5.12 -3.22
C ALA A 271 -17.86 3.92 -4.17
N CYS A 272 -17.52 2.75 -3.63
CA CYS A 272 -17.82 1.52 -4.34
C CYS A 272 -19.29 1.59 -4.74
N LEU A 273 -19.55 1.54 -6.05
CA LEU A 273 -20.88 1.63 -6.62
C LEU A 273 -21.79 0.62 -5.92
N GLU A 274 -22.75 1.12 -5.14
CA GLU A 274 -24.05 0.48 -5.05
C GLU A 274 -24.68 0.62 -6.46
N PRO A 275 -25.29 -0.45 -7.01
CA PRO A 275 -26.00 -0.31 -8.28
C PRO A 275 -27.15 0.67 -8.07
N GLU A 276 -27.14 1.78 -8.81
CA GLU A 276 -28.34 2.60 -8.98
C GLU A 276 -29.41 1.71 -9.60
N ALA A 277 -30.55 1.58 -8.92
CA ALA A 277 -31.73 0.94 -9.48
C ALA A 277 -32.11 1.71 -10.75
N GLN A 278 -32.05 1.02 -11.88
CA GLN A 278 -32.65 1.49 -13.12
C GLN A 278 -34.17 1.40 -12.93
N ASP A 279 -34.82 2.56 -12.83
CA ASP A 279 -36.25 2.66 -13.08
C ASP A 279 -36.48 2.31 -14.55
N ASP A 280 -37.16 1.19 -14.76
CA ASP A 280 -37.62 0.69 -16.05
C ASP A 280 -38.94 1.41 -16.40
N PRO A 281 -39.00 2.28 -17.42
CA PRO A 281 -40.24 2.92 -17.82
C PRO A 281 -40.86 2.11 -18.95
N ASP A 282 -41.32 0.89 -18.65
CA ASP A 282 -42.28 0.17 -19.49
C ASP A 282 -42.93 -0.97 -18.68
N ASP A 283 -43.94 -0.63 -17.90
CA ASP A 283 -45.08 -1.53 -17.70
C ASP A 283 -46.34 -0.75 -17.30
N THR A 284 -47.31 -0.79 -18.23
CA THR A 284 -48.71 -0.30 -18.22
C THR A 284 -48.99 1.19 -18.48
#